data_AF-A0A7X4AR96-F1
#
_entry.id   AF-A0A7X4AR96-F1
#
_cell.length_a   1.000
_cell.length_b   1.000
_cell.length_c   1.000
_cell.angle_alpha   90.00
_cell.angle_beta   90.00
_cell.angle_gamma   90.00
#
_symmetry.space_group_name_H-M   'P 1'
#
loop_
_entity.id
_entity.type
_entity.pdbx_description
1 polymer ?
#
loop_
_entity_poly.entity_id
_entity_poly.type
_entity_poly.pdbx_seq_one_letter_code
_entity_poly.pdbx_strand_id
1 'polypeptide(L)'
;MTMKEKLCKSLGFRLLFLSVIGVFTYNTFAYAENAEDWIPDANLRAAVIETLELAEEVSLTKEHLKSLMHVEASNSEISNLSGLEYATNLMGLGLCGNQISDLSPLSDLVQIEHLSLCGNQISDISPLCKLTNLKLLDLGLNQITGITPLGKLVNLENLNLGDNQIVDISSLARLIALEELSLTHNNITDISPLAKLVRLDAL
;
A
#
# COMPACT_ATOMS: atom_id res chain seq x y z
N MET A 1 -50.60 20.39 33.35
CA MET A 1 -50.18 20.96 34.64
C MET A 1 -49.42 19.87 35.39
N THR A 2 -48.15 20.14 35.69
CA THR A 2 -47.28 19.28 36.48
C THR A 2 -47.82 19.10 37.90
N MET A 3 -47.83 17.85 38.35
CA MET A 3 -47.92 17.43 39.76
C MET A 3 -46.82 16.39 39.98
N LYS A 4 -45.56 16.86 39.96
CA LYS A 4 -44.63 16.35 40.96
C LYS A 4 -45.26 16.71 42.31
N GLU A 5 -45.20 15.78 43.25
CA GLU A 5 -45.39 16.05 44.68
C GLU A 5 -46.82 16.33 45.15
N LYS A 6 -47.56 15.25 45.40
CA LYS A 6 -48.48 15.02 46.53
C LYS A 6 -49.24 13.73 46.16
N LEU A 7 -49.03 12.57 46.75
CA LEU A 7 -48.76 12.31 48.15
C LEU A 7 -48.35 10.84 48.30
N CYS A 8 -47.17 10.62 48.89
CA CYS A 8 -46.83 9.53 49.79
C CYS A 8 -47.93 8.49 50.10
N LYS A 9 -47.61 7.21 49.91
CA LYS A 9 -47.54 6.22 51.01
C LYS A 9 -46.88 4.91 50.56
N SER A 10 -45.70 4.65 51.11
CA SER A 10 -45.19 3.33 51.56
C SER A 10 -44.88 2.28 50.47
N LEU A 11 -43.66 2.27 49.92
CA LEU A 11 -42.56 1.37 50.34
C LEU A 11 -42.98 -0.09 50.60
N GLY A 12 -42.50 -1.01 49.75
CA GLY A 12 -42.65 -2.45 49.92
C GLY A 12 -42.22 -3.27 48.69
N PHE A 13 -41.03 -3.00 48.15
CA PHE A 13 -40.43 -3.74 47.03
C PHE A 13 -40.18 -5.20 47.44
N ARG A 14 -40.84 -6.17 46.79
CA ARG A 14 -40.40 -7.58 46.78
C ARG A 14 -40.52 -8.14 45.36
N LEU A 15 -39.36 -8.46 44.81
CA LEU A 15 -39.14 -9.13 43.53
C LEU A 15 -40.02 -10.39 43.41
N LEU A 16 -40.73 -10.51 42.29
CA LEU A 16 -41.18 -11.80 41.77
C LEU A 16 -40.39 -12.06 40.50
N PHE A 17 -39.47 -13.01 40.59
CA PHE A 17 -38.77 -13.62 39.46
C PHE A 17 -39.81 -14.23 38.51
N LEU A 18 -39.91 -13.68 37.31
CA LEU A 18 -40.50 -14.40 36.17
C LEU A 18 -39.39 -14.57 35.12
N SER A 19 -39.04 -15.82 34.93
CA SER A 19 -38.11 -16.32 33.93
C SER A 19 -38.59 -15.94 32.53
N VAL A 20 -38.07 -14.85 31.98
CA VAL A 20 -37.97 -14.69 30.53
C VAL A 20 -36.58 -15.17 30.18
N ILE A 21 -36.51 -16.31 29.46
CA ILE A 21 -35.31 -16.69 28.72
C ILE A 21 -35.14 -15.58 27.67
N GLY A 22 -34.40 -14.54 28.04
CA GLY A 22 -33.93 -13.54 27.12
C GLY A 22 -32.96 -14.23 26.19
N VAL A 23 -33.42 -14.56 24.99
CA VAL A 23 -32.53 -14.68 23.84
C VAL A 23 -31.97 -13.27 23.66
N PHE A 24 -30.87 -12.98 24.35
CA PHE A 24 -29.97 -11.91 23.94
C PHE A 24 -29.38 -12.40 22.61
N THR A 25 -30.11 -12.17 21.53
CA THR A 25 -29.43 -11.93 20.26
C THR A 25 -28.58 -10.71 20.54
N TYR A 26 -27.31 -10.91 20.87
CA TYR A 26 -26.31 -9.89 20.65
C TYR A 26 -26.33 -9.69 19.15
N ASN A 27 -27.19 -8.76 18.72
CA ASN A 27 -27.08 -8.19 17.41
C ASN A 27 -25.83 -7.31 17.51
N THR A 28 -24.66 -7.94 17.42
CA THR A 28 -23.45 -7.27 17.04
C THR A 28 -23.70 -6.82 15.61
N PHE A 29 -24.39 -5.69 15.45
CA PHE A 29 -24.15 -4.85 14.29
C PHE A 29 -22.69 -4.47 14.41
N ALA A 30 -21.80 -5.31 13.88
CA ALA A 30 -20.49 -4.87 13.48
C ALA A 30 -20.76 -3.71 12.53
N TYR A 31 -20.57 -2.48 13.01
CA TYR A 31 -20.56 -1.32 12.12
C TYR A 31 -19.49 -1.65 11.08
N ALA A 32 -19.91 -1.82 9.83
CA ALA A 32 -18.98 -1.97 8.74
C ALA A 32 -18.07 -0.73 8.77
N GLU A 33 -16.77 -0.97 8.90
CA GLU A 33 -15.77 0.10 8.91
C GLU A 33 -15.86 0.85 7.58
N ASN A 34 -16.00 2.17 7.60
CA ASN A 34 -16.11 2.95 6.37
C ASN A 34 -14.76 2.89 5.63
N ALA A 35 -14.78 2.46 4.37
CA ALA A 35 -13.58 2.39 3.53
C ALA A 35 -12.84 3.72 3.40
N GLU A 36 -13.55 4.85 3.48
CA GLU A 36 -12.95 6.18 3.44
C GLU A 36 -12.02 6.47 4.64
N ASP A 37 -12.23 5.81 5.77
CA ASP A 37 -11.42 6.03 6.97
C ASP A 37 -10.02 5.40 6.84
N TRP A 38 -9.86 4.34 6.05
CA TRP A 38 -8.62 3.58 5.91
C TRP A 38 -8.06 3.49 4.48
N ILE A 39 -8.87 3.79 3.46
CA ILE A 39 -8.43 4.18 2.10
C ILE A 39 -9.00 5.58 1.82
N PRO A 40 -8.37 6.64 2.32
CA PRO A 40 -8.87 8.01 2.17
C PRO A 40 -8.81 8.51 0.72
N ASP A 41 -7.88 8.01 -0.09
CA ASP A 41 -7.77 8.37 -1.50
C ASP A 41 -8.92 7.73 -2.31
N ALA A 42 -9.80 8.58 -2.85
CA ALA A 42 -10.97 8.13 -3.58
C ALA A 42 -10.62 7.40 -4.88
N ASN A 43 -9.52 7.80 -5.55
CA ASN A 43 -9.10 7.19 -6.81
C ASN A 43 -8.47 5.82 -6.55
N LEU A 44 -7.67 5.68 -5.49
CA LEU A 44 -7.16 4.39 -5.06
C LEU A 44 -8.30 3.46 -4.65
N ARG A 45 -9.27 3.96 -3.88
CA ARG A 45 -10.44 3.19 -3.47
C ARG A 45 -11.25 2.72 -4.67
N ALA A 46 -11.47 3.59 -5.66
CA ALA A 46 -12.14 3.24 -6.90
C ALA A 46 -11.38 2.15 -7.67
N ALA A 47 -10.06 2.30 -7.83
CA ALA A 47 -9.21 1.31 -8.51
C ALA A 47 -9.25 -0.07 -7.82
N VAL A 48 -9.24 -0.09 -6.48
CA VAL A 48 -9.37 -1.33 -5.69
C VAL A 48 -10.75 -1.97 -5.89
N ILE A 49 -11.83 -1.17 -5.85
CA ILE A 49 -13.20 -1.65 -6.07
C ILE A 49 -13.36 -2.23 -7.48
N GLU A 50 -12.82 -1.55 -8.48
CA GLU A 50 -12.82 -1.99 -9.88
C GLU A 50 -12.04 -3.30 -10.04
N THR A 51 -10.83 -3.38 -9.49
CA THR A 51 -9.99 -4.58 -9.55
C THR A 51 -10.65 -5.80 -8.90
N LEU A 52 -11.43 -5.58 -7.83
CA LEU A 52 -12.16 -6.63 -7.13
C LEU A 52 -13.52 -6.96 -7.76
N GLU A 53 -13.93 -6.21 -8.79
CA GLU A 53 -15.25 -6.32 -9.44
C GLU A 53 -16.41 -6.28 -8.43
N LEU A 54 -16.30 -5.45 -7.38
CA LEU A 54 -17.34 -5.37 -6.36
C LEU A 54 -18.59 -4.69 -6.90
N ALA A 55 -19.75 -5.29 -6.64
CA ALA A 55 -21.03 -4.65 -6.90
C ALA A 55 -21.25 -3.44 -5.97
N GLU A 56 -22.01 -2.43 -6.42
CA GLU A 56 -22.25 -1.17 -5.68
C GLU A 56 -22.81 -1.38 -4.25
N GLU A 57 -23.56 -2.45 -4.04
CA GLU A 57 -24.18 -2.82 -2.75
C GLU A 57 -23.19 -3.46 -1.77
N VAL A 58 -22.01 -3.90 -2.25
CA VAL A 58 -21.01 -4.62 -1.45
C VAL A 58 -20.02 -3.61 -0.87
N SER A 59 -20.05 -3.47 0.46
CA SER A 59 -19.06 -2.65 1.16
C SER A 59 -17.65 -3.25 1.05
N LEU A 60 -16.68 -2.43 0.66
CA LEU A 60 -15.27 -2.81 0.65
C LEU A 60 -14.78 -3.10 2.09
N THR A 61 -14.04 -4.18 2.27
CA THR A 61 -13.49 -4.59 3.57
C THR A 61 -12.01 -4.92 3.43
N LYS A 62 -11.26 -4.83 4.52
CA LYS A 62 -9.83 -5.24 4.58
C LYS A 62 -9.61 -6.69 4.17
N GLU A 63 -10.62 -7.56 4.34
CA GLU A 63 -10.53 -8.95 3.92
C GLU A 63 -10.54 -9.08 2.38
N HIS A 64 -11.30 -8.22 1.69
CA HIS A 64 -11.27 -8.17 0.22
C HIS A 64 -9.88 -7.76 -0.30
N LEU A 65 -9.15 -6.90 0.41
CA LEU A 65 -7.81 -6.48 -0.03
C LEU A 65 -6.84 -7.67 -0.08
N LYS A 66 -7.01 -8.68 0.77
CA LYS A 66 -6.16 -9.87 0.77
C LYS A 66 -6.31 -10.72 -0.49
N SER A 67 -7.38 -10.59 -1.26
CA SER A 67 -7.51 -11.30 -2.55
C SER A 67 -6.85 -10.56 -3.71
N LEU A 68 -6.38 -9.33 -3.52
CA LEU A 68 -5.65 -8.60 -4.55
C LEU A 68 -4.30 -9.25 -4.81
N MET A 69 -4.09 -9.64 -6.06
CA MET A 69 -2.78 -10.10 -6.56
C MET A 69 -2.13 -9.07 -7.48
N HIS A 70 -2.94 -8.31 -8.22
CA HIS A 70 -2.46 -7.29 -9.15
C HIS A 70 -3.39 -6.09 -9.08
N VAL A 71 -2.84 -4.88 -9.06
CA VAL A 71 -3.59 -3.61 -9.19
C VAL A 71 -2.89 -2.76 -10.24
N GLU A 72 -3.66 -2.23 -11.19
CA GLU A 72 -3.19 -1.27 -12.18
C GLU A 72 -4.06 -0.03 -12.10
N ALA A 73 -3.45 1.11 -11.78
CA ALA A 73 -4.11 2.40 -11.64
C ALA A 73 -3.19 3.55 -12.05
N SER A 74 -2.47 3.38 -13.15
CA SER A 74 -1.67 4.45 -13.74
C SER A 74 -2.52 5.64 -14.18
N ASN A 75 -1.98 6.86 -14.07
CA ASN A 75 -2.63 8.13 -14.47
C ASN A 75 -4.00 8.36 -13.82
N SER A 76 -4.15 7.95 -12.56
CA SER A 76 -5.43 8.01 -11.82
C SER A 76 -5.46 9.10 -10.75
N GLU A 77 -4.49 10.02 -10.76
CA GLU A 77 -4.38 11.11 -9.78
C GLU A 77 -4.33 10.61 -8.31
N ILE A 78 -3.77 9.41 -8.09
CA ILE A 78 -3.60 8.83 -6.76
C ILE A 78 -2.46 9.56 -6.04
N SER A 79 -2.65 9.90 -4.77
CA SER A 79 -1.65 10.60 -3.95
C SER A 79 -1.35 9.91 -2.63
N ASN A 80 -2.28 9.07 -2.14
CA ASN A 80 -2.14 8.40 -0.85
C ASN A 80 -2.42 6.89 -0.98
N LEU A 81 -1.43 6.08 -0.58
CA LEU A 81 -1.46 4.62 -0.67
C LEU A 81 -2.03 3.91 0.58
N SER A 82 -2.50 4.66 1.57
CA SER A 82 -3.07 4.09 2.80
C SER A 82 -4.19 3.11 2.47
N GLY A 83 -4.18 1.97 3.15
CA GLY A 83 -5.05 0.82 2.95
C GLY A 83 -4.45 -0.27 2.07
N LEU A 84 -3.41 0.00 1.26
CA LEU A 84 -2.71 -1.06 0.54
C LEU A 84 -1.92 -1.98 1.47
N GLU A 85 -1.59 -1.58 2.70
CA GLU A 85 -0.94 -2.43 3.69
C GLU A 85 -1.74 -3.70 4.03
N TYR A 86 -3.05 -3.72 3.74
CA TYR A 86 -3.91 -4.89 3.91
C TYR A 86 -3.87 -5.87 2.72
N ALA A 87 -3.30 -5.49 1.57
CA ALA A 87 -3.19 -6.31 0.36
C ALA A 87 -2.00 -7.28 0.43
N THR A 88 -1.96 -8.14 1.45
CA THR A 88 -0.76 -8.93 1.79
C THR A 88 -0.37 -10.00 0.76
N ASN A 89 -1.22 -10.26 -0.24
CA ASN A 89 -0.94 -11.19 -1.35
C ASN A 89 -0.64 -10.46 -2.68
N LEU A 90 -0.45 -9.14 -2.65
CA LEU A 90 -0.17 -8.35 -3.83
C LEU A 90 1.19 -8.73 -4.42
N MET A 91 1.20 -9.11 -5.70
CA MET A 91 2.38 -9.50 -6.47
C MET A 91 2.77 -8.44 -7.52
N GLY A 92 1.78 -7.74 -8.08
CA GLY A 92 1.99 -6.70 -9.07
C GLY A 92 1.27 -5.40 -8.72
N LEU A 93 1.95 -4.26 -8.85
CA LEU A 93 1.38 -2.94 -8.62
C LEU A 93 1.86 -1.94 -9.68
N GLY A 94 0.94 -1.46 -10.52
CA GLY A 94 1.17 -0.43 -11.52
C GLY A 94 0.50 0.88 -11.14
N LEU A 95 1.30 1.92 -10.92
CA LEU A 95 0.87 3.23 -10.43
C LEU A 95 1.63 4.37 -11.11
N CYS A 96 2.02 4.20 -12.37
CA CYS A 96 2.76 5.23 -13.10
C CYS A 96 1.91 6.49 -13.33
N GLY A 97 2.53 7.67 -13.34
CA GLY A 97 1.85 8.93 -13.68
C GLY A 97 0.86 9.40 -12.61
N ASN A 98 1.15 9.15 -11.34
CA ASN A 98 0.34 9.57 -10.20
C ASN A 98 1.04 10.70 -9.42
N GLN A 99 0.57 11.00 -8.20
CA GLN A 99 1.09 12.05 -7.33
C GLN A 99 1.63 11.48 -6.02
N ILE A 100 2.14 10.24 -6.06
CA ILE A 100 2.59 9.50 -4.88
C ILE A 100 3.94 10.03 -4.42
N SER A 101 4.08 10.22 -3.10
CA SER A 101 5.36 10.57 -2.47
C SER A 101 5.71 9.67 -1.29
N ASP A 102 4.71 9.13 -0.59
CA ASP A 102 4.89 8.21 0.53
C ASP A 102 4.66 6.74 0.10
N LEU A 103 5.69 5.93 0.29
CA LEU A 103 5.69 4.48 0.01
C LEU A 103 5.54 3.63 1.28
N SER A 104 5.36 4.25 2.45
CA SER A 104 5.24 3.54 3.73
C SER A 104 4.17 2.42 3.75
N PRO A 105 3.00 2.57 3.08
CA PRO A 105 1.99 1.50 3.03
C PRO A 105 2.45 0.23 2.31
N LEU A 106 3.50 0.31 1.49
CA LEU A 106 4.03 -0.85 0.75
C LEU A 106 5.09 -1.63 1.53
N SER A 107 5.56 -1.11 2.68
CA SER A 107 6.81 -1.54 3.31
C SER A 107 6.86 -3.02 3.75
N ASP A 108 5.71 -3.63 4.03
CA ASP A 108 5.60 -5.03 4.47
C ASP A 108 4.93 -5.94 3.42
N LEU A 109 4.68 -5.46 2.20
CA LEU A 109 4.08 -6.23 1.09
C LEU A 109 5.11 -7.11 0.38
N VAL A 110 5.77 -7.99 1.14
CA VAL A 110 6.95 -8.76 0.70
C VAL A 110 6.70 -9.73 -0.47
N GLN A 111 5.46 -9.92 -0.90
CA GLN A 111 5.10 -10.75 -2.05
C GLN A 111 5.17 -10.00 -3.39
N ILE A 112 5.37 -8.68 -3.38
CA ILE A 112 5.48 -7.90 -4.62
C ILE A 112 6.71 -8.36 -5.40
N GLU A 113 6.48 -8.78 -6.64
CA GLU A 113 7.51 -9.11 -7.62
C GLU A 113 7.65 -7.98 -8.65
N HIS A 114 6.56 -7.31 -9.01
CA HIS A 114 6.52 -6.29 -10.08
C HIS A 114 5.96 -4.98 -9.52
N LEU A 115 6.76 -3.91 -9.55
CA LEU A 115 6.35 -2.59 -9.03
C LEU A 115 6.69 -1.49 -10.04
N SER A 116 5.68 -0.79 -10.50
CA SER A 116 5.81 0.34 -11.43
C SER A 116 5.27 1.62 -10.81
N LEU A 117 6.17 2.57 -10.55
CA LEU A 117 5.93 3.83 -9.84
C LEU A 117 6.51 5.03 -10.63
N CYS A 118 6.70 4.87 -11.93
CA CYS A 118 7.29 5.91 -12.78
C CYS A 118 6.43 7.19 -12.82
N GLY A 119 7.04 8.37 -12.95
CA GLY A 119 6.28 9.61 -13.09
C GLY A 119 5.46 9.98 -11.84
N ASN A 120 6.08 9.89 -10.67
CA ASN A 120 5.49 10.25 -9.38
C ASN A 120 6.32 11.35 -8.70
N GLN A 121 6.12 11.57 -7.40
CA GLN A 121 6.82 12.57 -6.58
C GLN A 121 7.68 11.91 -5.49
N ILE A 122 8.22 10.73 -5.80
CA ILE A 122 8.94 9.89 -4.83
C ILE A 122 10.37 10.42 -4.68
N SER A 123 10.81 10.59 -3.43
CA SER A 123 12.19 10.92 -3.09
C SER A 123 12.81 9.95 -2.06
N ASP A 124 11.99 9.37 -1.18
CA ASP A 124 12.40 8.31 -0.25
C ASP A 124 11.89 6.95 -0.71
N ILE A 125 12.84 6.03 -0.94
CA ILE A 125 12.56 4.64 -1.29
C ILE A 125 12.96 3.66 -0.18
N SER A 126 13.25 4.16 1.03
CA SER A 126 13.54 3.34 2.21
C SER A 126 12.46 2.30 2.53
N PRO A 127 11.14 2.56 2.31
CA PRO A 127 10.10 1.55 2.54
C PRO A 127 10.26 0.29 1.68
N LEU A 128 10.88 0.38 0.50
CA LEU A 128 11.03 -0.75 -0.42
C LEU A 128 12.07 -1.78 0.03
N CYS A 129 12.88 -1.47 1.06
CA CYS A 129 14.06 -2.25 1.41
C CYS A 129 13.79 -3.70 1.88
N LYS A 130 12.53 -4.05 2.16
CA LYS A 130 12.09 -5.41 2.56
C LYS A 130 11.49 -6.21 1.40
N LEU A 131 11.23 -5.60 0.25
CA LEU A 131 10.55 -6.24 -0.89
C LEU A 131 11.52 -7.13 -1.68
N THR A 132 12.17 -8.08 -1.02
CA THR A 132 13.29 -8.86 -1.58
C THR A 132 12.87 -9.81 -2.70
N ASN A 133 11.57 -9.99 -2.96
CA ASN A 133 11.03 -10.76 -4.07
C ASN A 133 10.87 -9.92 -5.36
N LEU A 134 11.14 -8.61 -5.32
CA LEU A 134 11.10 -7.75 -6.50
C LEU A 134 12.04 -8.26 -7.60
N LYS A 135 11.49 -8.39 -8.80
CA LYS A 135 12.18 -8.69 -10.06
C LYS A 135 12.17 -7.51 -11.00
N LEU A 136 11.06 -6.77 -11.06
CA LEU A 136 10.90 -5.57 -11.87
C LEU A 136 10.56 -4.38 -10.99
N LEU A 137 11.35 -3.32 -11.10
CA LEU A 137 11.12 -2.06 -10.41
C LEU A 137 11.30 -0.88 -11.37
N ASP A 138 10.22 -0.16 -11.63
CA ASP A 138 10.26 1.11 -12.36
C ASP A 138 10.03 2.29 -11.40
N LEU A 139 11.07 3.11 -11.24
CA LEU A 139 11.09 4.34 -10.46
C LEU A 139 11.52 5.55 -11.32
N GLY A 140 11.43 5.43 -12.65
CA GLY A 140 11.81 6.51 -13.55
C GLY A 140 10.96 7.78 -13.34
N LEU A 141 11.45 8.95 -13.75
CA LEU A 141 10.72 10.22 -13.66
C LEU A 141 10.23 10.51 -12.22
N ASN A 142 11.16 10.53 -11.26
CA ASN A 142 10.90 10.81 -9.86
C ASN A 142 11.91 11.84 -9.31
N GLN A 143 12.00 11.98 -7.98
CA GLN A 143 12.86 12.94 -7.28
C GLN A 143 13.88 12.23 -6.38
N ILE A 144 14.35 11.06 -6.81
CA ILE A 144 15.21 10.19 -6.01
C ILE A 144 16.66 10.68 -6.09
N THR A 145 17.30 10.78 -4.93
CA THR A 145 18.74 11.12 -4.81
C THR A 145 19.56 9.97 -4.24
N GLY A 146 19.00 9.22 -3.29
CA GLY A 146 19.66 8.13 -2.59
C GLY A 146 19.03 6.76 -2.87
N ILE A 147 19.85 5.80 -3.29
CA ILE A 147 19.40 4.44 -3.65
C ILE A 147 20.01 3.32 -2.80
N THR A 148 20.55 3.64 -1.64
CA THR A 148 21.06 2.65 -0.68
C THR A 148 20.07 1.51 -0.36
N PRO A 149 18.76 1.77 -0.19
CA PRO A 149 17.76 0.72 0.06
C PRO A 149 17.74 -0.39 -1.00
N LEU A 150 18.03 -0.08 -2.26
CA LEU A 150 17.99 -1.05 -3.36
C LEU A 150 19.01 -2.16 -3.21
N GLY A 151 20.14 -1.94 -2.53
CA GLY A 151 21.21 -2.93 -2.36
C GLY A 151 20.82 -4.21 -1.60
N LYS A 152 19.57 -4.30 -1.08
CA LYS A 152 18.99 -5.51 -0.49
C LYS A 152 18.16 -6.34 -1.48
N LEU A 153 17.76 -5.76 -2.60
CA LEU A 153 16.84 -6.34 -3.58
C LEU A 153 17.59 -7.20 -4.60
N VAL A 154 18.37 -8.16 -4.10
CA VAL A 154 19.35 -8.94 -4.90
C VAL A 154 18.75 -9.79 -6.01
N ASN A 155 17.42 -9.95 -6.02
CA ASN A 155 16.66 -10.66 -7.04
C ASN A 155 16.13 -9.73 -8.16
N LEU A 156 16.42 -8.42 -8.12
CA LEU A 156 16.04 -7.51 -9.20
C LEU A 156 16.72 -7.90 -10.51
N GLU A 157 15.92 -8.04 -11.54
CA GLU A 157 16.30 -8.36 -12.92
C GLU A 157 16.21 -7.10 -13.78
N ASN A 158 15.14 -6.30 -13.63
CA ASN A 158 14.91 -5.09 -14.41
C ASN A 158 14.70 -3.88 -13.48
N LEU A 159 15.53 -2.85 -13.67
CA LEU A 159 15.52 -1.64 -12.86
C LEU A 159 15.56 -0.38 -13.72
N ASN A 160 14.50 0.43 -13.65
CA ASN A 160 14.49 1.76 -14.26
C ASN A 160 14.57 2.84 -13.18
N LEU A 161 15.65 3.64 -13.24
CA LEU A 161 15.92 4.79 -12.40
C LEU A 161 16.13 6.07 -13.23
N GLY A 162 15.76 6.04 -14.52
CA GLY A 162 15.93 7.17 -15.42
C GLY A 162 15.23 8.44 -14.91
N ASP A 163 15.74 9.61 -15.27
CA ASP A 163 15.14 10.90 -14.94
C ASP A 163 14.91 11.09 -13.43
N ASN A 164 16.00 11.00 -12.67
CA ASN A 164 16.08 11.23 -11.23
C ASN A 164 17.26 12.18 -10.91
N GLN A 165 17.70 12.28 -9.65
CA GLN A 165 18.85 13.09 -9.24
C GLN A 165 19.91 12.26 -8.51
N ILE A 166 20.12 11.02 -8.94
CA ILE A 166 21.05 10.07 -8.31
C ILE A 166 22.49 10.45 -8.64
N VAL A 167 23.37 10.34 -7.64
CA VAL A 167 24.82 10.59 -7.79
C VAL A 167 25.63 9.33 -7.48
N ASP A 168 25.30 8.62 -6.40
CA ASP A 168 26.00 7.42 -5.95
C ASP A 168 25.19 6.16 -6.27
N ILE A 169 25.81 5.28 -7.06
CA ILE A 169 25.25 3.98 -7.44
C ILE A 169 26.01 2.77 -6.84
N SER A 170 26.81 3.01 -5.80
CA SER A 170 27.58 1.96 -5.11
C SER A 170 26.72 0.80 -4.61
N SER A 171 25.47 1.06 -4.23
CA SER A 171 24.52 0.02 -3.79
C SER A 171 24.13 -0.97 -4.89
N LEU A 172 24.20 -0.57 -6.16
CA LEU A 172 23.85 -1.43 -7.30
C LEU A 172 24.85 -2.57 -7.51
N ALA A 173 26.08 -2.46 -7.01
CA ALA A 173 27.11 -3.50 -7.13
C ALA A 173 26.72 -4.85 -6.48
N ARG A 174 25.63 -4.90 -5.72
CA ARG A 174 25.08 -6.10 -5.07
C ARG A 174 24.00 -6.80 -5.89
N LEU A 175 23.46 -6.15 -6.92
CA LEU A 175 22.31 -6.62 -7.70
C LEU A 175 22.75 -7.51 -8.85
N ILE A 176 23.42 -8.61 -8.50
CA ILE A 176 24.06 -9.52 -9.46
C ILE A 176 23.07 -10.21 -10.42
N ALA A 177 21.77 -10.16 -10.12
CA ALA A 177 20.71 -10.68 -10.96
C ALA A 177 20.28 -9.71 -12.08
N LEU A 178 20.67 -8.42 -12.03
CA LEU A 178 20.25 -7.40 -13.00
C LEU A 178 20.64 -7.76 -14.43
N GLU A 179 19.65 -7.68 -15.31
CA GLU A 179 19.72 -7.92 -16.75
C GLU A 179 19.51 -6.60 -17.51
N GLU A 180 18.59 -5.76 -17.03
CA GLU A 180 18.26 -4.46 -17.62
C GLU A 180 18.35 -3.34 -16.58
N LEU A 181 19.09 -2.27 -16.92
CA LEU A 181 19.26 -1.10 -16.05
C LEU A 181 19.15 0.19 -16.86
N SER A 182 18.24 1.09 -16.46
CA SER A 182 18.23 2.46 -16.99
C SER A 182 18.65 3.45 -15.90
N LEU A 183 19.69 4.23 -16.20
CA LEU A 183 20.22 5.31 -15.35
C LEU A 183 20.25 6.67 -16.07
N THR A 184 19.55 6.78 -17.20
CA THR A 184 19.52 7.98 -18.03
C THR A 184 19.09 9.21 -17.22
N HIS A 185 19.55 10.39 -17.63
CA HIS A 185 19.18 11.66 -16.99
C HIS A 185 19.30 11.67 -15.46
N ASN A 186 20.47 11.25 -14.96
CA ASN A 186 20.90 11.36 -13.58
C ASN A 186 22.22 12.14 -13.48
N ASN A 187 22.77 12.28 -12.27
CA ASN A 187 23.98 13.04 -11.97
C ASN A 187 25.17 12.12 -11.65
N ILE A 188 25.20 10.94 -12.27
CA ILE A 188 26.19 9.88 -12.02
C ILE A 188 27.47 10.17 -12.81
N THR A 189 28.62 10.10 -12.13
CA THR A 189 29.94 10.29 -12.75
C THR A 189 30.84 9.07 -12.64
N ASP A 190 30.58 8.18 -11.68
CA ASP A 190 31.32 6.93 -11.48
C ASP A 190 30.40 5.73 -11.71
N ILE A 191 30.69 4.99 -12.79
CA ILE A 191 29.99 3.75 -13.15
C ILE A 191 30.77 2.49 -12.76
N SER A 192 31.91 2.61 -12.06
CA SER A 192 32.69 1.46 -11.59
C SER A 192 31.90 0.46 -10.73
N PRO A 193 30.84 0.82 -9.97
CA PRO A 193 30.01 -0.14 -9.27
C PRO A 193 29.34 -1.19 -10.18
N LEU A 194 29.10 -0.85 -11.46
CA LEU A 194 28.44 -1.74 -12.42
C LEU A 194 29.36 -2.83 -12.96
N ALA A 195 30.68 -2.73 -12.77
CA ALA A 195 31.66 -3.67 -13.33
C ALA A 195 31.49 -5.13 -12.86
N LYS A 196 30.71 -5.36 -11.79
CA LYS A 196 30.43 -6.71 -11.24
C LYS A 196 29.11 -7.31 -11.75
N LEU A 197 28.31 -6.56 -12.51
CA LEU A 197 27.01 -6.99 -13.00
C LEU A 197 27.19 -7.80 -14.28
N VAL A 198 27.51 -9.08 -14.11
CA VAL A 198 27.86 -9.98 -15.23
C VAL A 198 26.68 -10.39 -16.12
N ARG A 199 25.44 -10.15 -15.66
CA ARG A 199 24.20 -10.44 -16.40
C ARG A 199 23.63 -9.22 -17.12
N LEU A 200 24.25 -8.05 -16.97
CA LEU A 200 23.71 -6.81 -17.50
C LEU A 200 23.87 -6.78 -19.03
N ASP A 201 22.75 -6.92 -19.73
CA ASP A 201 22.68 -7.00 -21.19
C ASP A 201 22.24 -5.68 -21.82
N ALA A 202 21.51 -4.83 -21.07
CA ALA A 202 21.05 -3.51 -21.51
C ALA A 202 21.31 -2.42 -20.46
N LEU A 203 21.89 -1.29 -20.89
CA LEU A 203 22.22 -0.10 -20.10
C LEU A 203 21.81 1.20 -20.81
#